data_AF-A0A384L696-F1
#
_entry.id   AF-A0A384L696-F1
#
_cell.length_a   1.000
_cell.length_b   1.000
_cell.length_c   1.000
_cell.angle_alpha   90.00
_cell.angle_beta   90.00
_cell.angle_gamma   90.00
#
_symmetry.space_group_name_H-M   'P 1'
#
loop_
_entity.id
_entity.type
_entity.pdbx_description
1 polymer ?
#
loop_
_entity_poly.entity_id
_entity_poly.type
_entity_poly.pdbx_seq_one_letter_code
_entity_poly.pdbx_strand_id
1 'polypeptide(L)'
;MTDERLLTAAKLYEQVRGRIDGDHRLLDHAGLPVSKGDHANLSFLNSLDLTEDDELADSFAETSLGRLVDSSLRTQAATRAVQSSHATALSYLVGVTQQDLDASSLTLPLRLVDELENGGGLTTITGAGNPNTGKTNTMFLLNGDLARAHFGDDLLVISNVGTWDGADIVVRSMYDLMDVLLTHRERPKTVTIDEGSTHFDARTFSREVASQWTPAIKRFSKLGVESVGVVSHTGKDVHPEQKRLSTLSFYKEAQDEVTFYRDWDADSDSPDGELFGGSLVNLEPTLETYDPDDAAPWAWNLPSDLFQEQFENWSEFHKILQNSN
;
A
#
# COMPACT_ATOMS: atom_id res chain seq x y z
N MET A 1 18.14 -22.49 5.16
CA MET A 1 18.28 -23.53 4.13
C MET A 1 17.02 -23.45 3.30
N THR A 2 17.10 -22.86 2.11
CA THR A 2 15.96 -22.52 1.25
C THR A 2 15.30 -23.82 0.76
N ASP A 3 13.97 -23.90 0.80
CA ASP A 3 13.25 -25.11 0.37
C ASP A 3 13.18 -25.16 -1.17
N GLU A 4 14.11 -25.89 -1.80
CA GLU A 4 14.21 -26.05 -3.26
C GLU A 4 12.92 -26.59 -3.91
N ARG A 5 12.06 -27.27 -3.13
CA ARG A 5 10.79 -27.82 -3.62
C ARG A 5 9.77 -26.72 -3.89
N LEU A 6 9.66 -25.74 -2.99
CA LEU A 6 8.76 -24.60 -3.16
C LEU A 6 9.23 -23.68 -4.28
N LEU A 7 10.55 -23.53 -4.42
CA LEU A 7 11.15 -22.78 -5.53
C LEU A 7 10.86 -23.43 -6.89
N THR A 8 10.89 -24.76 -6.97
CA THR A 8 10.56 -25.48 -8.21
C THR A 8 9.07 -25.38 -8.54
N ALA A 9 8.20 -25.38 -7.52
CA ALA A 9 6.77 -25.14 -7.69
C ALA A 9 6.46 -23.72 -8.21
N ALA A 10 7.16 -22.70 -7.68
CA ALA A 10 7.05 -21.33 -8.16
C ALA A 10 7.44 -21.19 -9.65
N LYS A 11 8.54 -21.83 -10.06
CA LYS A 11 8.97 -21.85 -11.48
C LYS A 11 7.94 -22.53 -12.38
N LEU A 12 7.41 -23.66 -11.95
CA LEU A 12 6.39 -24.39 -12.71
C LEU A 12 5.16 -23.52 -13.00
N TYR A 13 4.79 -22.68 -12.04
CA TYR A 13 3.65 -21.78 -12.15
C TYR A 13 3.91 -20.58 -13.07
N GLU A 14 5.09 -19.95 -13.02
CA GLU A 14 5.42 -18.88 -13.95
C GLU A 14 5.51 -19.37 -15.40
N GLN A 15 5.91 -20.63 -15.59
CA GLN A 15 5.89 -21.30 -16.89
C GLN A 15 4.45 -21.47 -17.39
N VAL A 16 3.53 -21.88 -16.51
CA VAL A 16 2.11 -22.00 -16.82
C VAL A 16 1.52 -20.66 -17.25
N ARG A 17 1.89 -19.56 -16.58
CA ARG A 17 1.46 -18.19 -16.94
C ARG A 17 2.16 -17.59 -18.17
N GLY A 18 3.03 -18.35 -18.84
CA GLY A 18 3.74 -17.91 -20.04
C GLY A 18 4.77 -16.82 -19.81
N ARG A 19 5.19 -16.60 -18.55
CA ARG A 19 6.20 -15.58 -18.18
C ARG A 19 7.64 -16.10 -18.25
N ILE A 20 7.81 -17.41 -18.35
CA ILE A 20 9.08 -18.07 -18.68
C ILE A 20 8.85 -19.15 -19.73
N ASP A 21 9.86 -19.38 -20.58
CA ASP A 21 9.79 -20.40 -21.64
C ASP A 21 9.60 -21.81 -21.07
N GLY A 22 8.60 -22.54 -21.57
CA GLY A 22 8.41 -23.95 -21.26
C GLY A 22 7.19 -24.60 -21.94
N ASP A 23 6.89 -25.84 -21.56
CA ASP A 23 5.83 -26.68 -22.14
C ASP A 23 4.42 -26.13 -21.84
N HIS A 24 3.66 -25.80 -22.89
CA HIS A 24 2.34 -25.15 -22.86
C HIS A 24 1.19 -26.07 -22.42
N ARG A 25 1.47 -27.24 -21.85
CA ARG A 25 0.48 -28.28 -21.50
C ARG A 25 0.10 -28.32 -20.02
N LEU A 26 0.54 -27.34 -19.23
CA LEU A 26 0.28 -27.30 -17.80
C LEU A 26 -0.98 -26.47 -17.50
N LEU A 27 -1.77 -26.89 -16.51
CA LEU A 27 -2.99 -26.19 -16.09
C LEU A 27 -2.65 -24.93 -15.28
N ASP A 28 -3.47 -23.88 -15.40
CA ASP A 28 -3.30 -22.53 -14.83
C ASP A 28 -2.93 -22.44 -13.34
N HIS A 29 -3.25 -23.49 -12.58
CA HIS A 29 -3.04 -23.57 -11.14
C HIS A 29 -1.83 -24.40 -10.72
N ALA A 30 -1.10 -24.99 -11.67
CA ALA A 30 0.04 -25.84 -11.37
C ALA A 30 1.15 -25.03 -10.70
N GLY A 31 1.58 -25.46 -9.51
CA GLY A 31 2.61 -24.77 -8.72
C GLY A 31 2.09 -23.80 -7.64
N LEU A 32 0.77 -23.60 -7.54
CA LEU A 32 0.17 -22.88 -6.41
C LEU A 32 0.40 -23.63 -5.08
N PRO A 33 0.83 -22.95 -3.99
CA PRO A 33 1.06 -23.55 -2.67
C PRO A 33 -0.26 -23.77 -1.91
N VAL A 34 -1.20 -24.49 -2.54
CA VAL A 34 -2.53 -24.80 -2.01
C VAL A 34 -2.60 -26.22 -1.46
N SER A 35 -3.68 -26.56 -0.73
CA SER A 35 -3.83 -27.92 -0.19
C SER A 35 -4.05 -28.93 -1.33
N LYS A 36 -3.79 -30.22 -1.06
CA LYS A 36 -4.09 -31.29 -2.03
C LYS A 36 -5.56 -31.32 -2.45
N GLY A 37 -6.48 -30.95 -1.55
CA GLY A 37 -7.91 -30.87 -1.84
C GLY A 37 -8.23 -29.73 -2.81
N ASP A 38 -7.66 -28.55 -2.57
CA ASP A 38 -7.86 -27.38 -3.44
C ASP A 38 -7.26 -27.62 -4.83
N HIS A 39 -6.08 -28.23 -4.90
CA HIS A 39 -5.47 -28.60 -6.17
C HIS A 39 -6.35 -29.58 -6.97
N ALA A 40 -6.94 -30.59 -6.32
CA ALA A 40 -7.84 -31.52 -6.99
C ALA A 40 -9.12 -30.84 -7.49
N ASN A 41 -9.67 -29.91 -6.71
CA ASN A 41 -10.85 -29.13 -7.09
C ASN A 41 -10.55 -28.21 -8.28
N LEU A 42 -9.41 -27.52 -8.29
CA LEU A 42 -8.99 -26.66 -9.40
C LEU A 42 -8.69 -27.46 -10.67
N SER A 43 -8.11 -28.65 -10.56
CA SER A 43 -7.91 -29.56 -11.69
C SER A 43 -9.24 -30.02 -12.26
N PHE A 44 -10.23 -30.31 -11.41
CA PHE A 44 -11.59 -30.64 -11.84
C PHE A 44 -12.27 -29.45 -12.53
N LEU A 45 -12.20 -28.25 -11.95
CA LEU A 45 -12.82 -27.05 -12.50
C LEU A 45 -12.21 -26.63 -13.85
N ASN A 46 -10.88 -26.77 -14.02
CA ASN A 46 -10.22 -26.57 -15.31
C ASN A 46 -10.48 -27.68 -16.33
N SER A 47 -11.01 -28.84 -15.92
CA SER A 47 -11.44 -29.89 -16.84
C SER A 47 -12.86 -29.71 -17.34
N LEU A 48 -13.61 -28.76 -16.75
CA LEU A 48 -14.92 -28.38 -17.25
C LEU A 48 -14.71 -27.58 -18.52
N ASP A 49 -15.19 -28.12 -19.64
CA ASP A 49 -15.23 -27.41 -20.90
C ASP A 49 -16.31 -26.32 -20.82
N LEU A 50 -15.88 -25.08 -20.61
CA LEU A 50 -16.76 -23.91 -20.50
C LEU A 50 -16.85 -23.14 -21.82
N THR A 51 -16.33 -23.72 -22.92
CA THR A 51 -16.23 -23.10 -24.25
C THR A 51 -17.52 -23.17 -25.07
N GLU A 52 -18.66 -23.59 -24.49
CA GLU A 52 -19.94 -23.65 -25.22
C GLU A 52 -20.53 -22.25 -25.55
N ASP A 53 -19.96 -21.16 -25.04
CA ASP A 53 -20.26 -19.78 -25.47
C ASP A 53 -19.01 -19.13 -26.08
N ASP A 54 -19.00 -19.02 -27.41
CA ASP A 54 -17.91 -18.63 -28.34
C ASP A 54 -17.26 -17.23 -28.09
N GLU A 55 -17.50 -16.55 -26.97
CA GLU A 55 -16.98 -15.18 -26.75
C GLU A 55 -16.44 -14.82 -25.34
N LEU A 56 -16.42 -15.69 -24.33
CA LEU A 56 -16.23 -15.20 -22.95
C LEU A 56 -15.11 -15.79 -22.05
N ALA A 57 -14.42 -16.89 -22.38
CA ALA A 57 -13.21 -17.33 -21.67
C ALA A 57 -12.60 -18.60 -22.29
N ASP A 58 -11.27 -18.64 -22.48
CA ASP A 58 -10.53 -19.81 -22.97
C ASP A 58 -10.26 -20.84 -21.85
N SER A 59 -10.38 -20.45 -20.57
CA SER A 59 -10.22 -21.34 -19.42
C SER A 59 -11.12 -20.97 -18.23
N PHE A 60 -11.35 -21.91 -17.30
CA PHE A 60 -12.09 -21.64 -16.06
C PHE A 60 -11.48 -20.45 -15.30
N ALA A 61 -10.15 -20.29 -15.32
CA ALA A 61 -9.45 -19.22 -14.63
C ALA A 61 -9.82 -17.82 -15.13
N GLU A 62 -10.25 -17.69 -16.39
CA GLU A 62 -10.63 -16.40 -16.99
C GLU A 62 -12.07 -15.98 -16.66
N THR A 63 -12.91 -16.94 -16.28
CA THR A 63 -14.28 -16.67 -15.85
C THR A 63 -14.31 -15.78 -14.60
N SER A 64 -15.40 -15.02 -14.41
CA SER A 64 -15.58 -14.18 -13.21
C SER A 64 -15.52 -14.99 -11.91
N LEU A 65 -16.03 -16.23 -11.92
CA LEU A 65 -15.97 -17.14 -10.78
C LEU A 65 -14.55 -17.69 -10.58
N GLY A 66 -13.85 -18.04 -11.65
CA GLY A 66 -12.46 -18.50 -11.61
C GLY A 66 -11.52 -17.45 -11.04
N ARG A 67 -11.65 -16.18 -11.46
CA ARG A 67 -10.90 -15.05 -10.91
C ARG A 67 -11.14 -14.84 -9.41
N LEU A 68 -12.38 -15.01 -8.96
CA LEU A 68 -12.75 -14.87 -7.55
C LEU A 68 -12.19 -16.02 -6.69
N VAL A 69 -12.23 -17.25 -7.21
CA VAL A 69 -11.63 -18.43 -6.56
C VAL A 69 -10.10 -18.33 -6.52
N ASP A 70 -9.47 -17.88 -7.60
CA ASP A 70 -8.02 -17.67 -7.68
C ASP A 70 -7.56 -16.60 -6.68
N SER A 71 -8.25 -15.46 -6.63
CA SER A 71 -8.00 -14.40 -5.65
C SER A 71 -8.09 -14.93 -4.22
N SER A 72 -9.17 -15.64 -3.87
CA SER A 72 -9.35 -16.18 -2.52
C SER A 72 -8.25 -17.18 -2.12
N LEU A 73 -7.81 -18.04 -3.05
CA LEU A 73 -6.76 -19.03 -2.79
C LEU A 73 -5.38 -18.38 -2.67
N ARG A 74 -5.08 -17.34 -3.47
CA ARG A 74 -3.84 -16.56 -3.34
C ARG A 74 -3.76 -15.85 -2.01
N THR A 75 -4.84 -15.20 -1.61
CA THR A 75 -4.95 -14.53 -0.32
C THR A 75 -4.72 -15.52 0.82
N GLN A 76 -5.37 -16.69 0.81
CA GLN A 76 -5.14 -17.70 1.85
C GLN A 76 -3.72 -18.29 1.84
N ALA A 77 -3.09 -18.40 0.68
CA ALA A 77 -1.69 -18.79 0.57
C ALA A 77 -0.76 -17.70 1.12
N ALA A 78 -1.08 -16.43 0.89
CA ALA A 78 -0.38 -15.26 1.43
C ALA A 78 -0.47 -15.16 2.94
N THR A 79 -1.68 -15.21 3.48
CA THR A 79 -1.90 -15.21 4.91
C THR A 79 -1.13 -16.36 5.57
N ARG A 80 -1.13 -17.55 4.98
CA ARG A 80 -0.34 -18.68 5.51
C ARG A 80 1.15 -18.44 5.40
N ALA A 81 1.64 -17.91 4.29
CA ALA A 81 3.06 -17.63 4.07
C ALA A 81 3.60 -16.59 5.07
N VAL A 82 2.83 -15.53 5.33
CA VAL A 82 3.12 -14.52 6.37
C VAL A 82 3.12 -15.16 7.75
N GLN A 83 2.06 -15.89 8.12
CA GLN A 83 1.91 -16.52 9.44
C GLN A 83 2.97 -17.57 9.76
N SER A 84 3.53 -18.21 8.73
CA SER A 84 4.54 -19.27 8.87
C SER A 84 5.98 -18.79 8.63
N SER A 85 6.18 -17.48 8.41
CA SER A 85 7.48 -16.89 8.04
C SER A 85 8.14 -17.61 6.85
N HIS A 86 7.33 -18.09 5.89
CA HIS A 86 7.81 -18.81 4.72
C HIS A 86 8.18 -17.83 3.60
N ALA A 87 9.39 -17.28 3.69
CA ALA A 87 9.94 -16.28 2.77
C ALA A 87 9.78 -16.65 1.27
N THR A 88 9.92 -17.92 0.90
CA THR A 88 9.78 -18.39 -0.49
C THR A 88 8.33 -18.36 -0.99
N ALA A 89 7.35 -18.57 -0.10
CA ALA A 89 5.95 -18.45 -0.46
C ALA A 89 5.54 -16.98 -0.59
N LEU A 90 6.13 -16.08 0.20
CA LEU A 90 5.95 -14.63 0.04
C LEU A 90 6.46 -14.14 -1.31
N SER A 91 7.69 -14.51 -1.71
CA SER A 91 8.25 -14.17 -3.04
C SER A 91 7.37 -14.63 -4.20
N TYR A 92 6.76 -15.81 -4.05
CA TYR A 92 5.83 -16.37 -5.02
C TYR A 92 4.54 -15.54 -5.17
N LEU A 93 4.08 -14.90 -4.10
CA LEU A 93 2.85 -14.10 -4.09
C LEU A 93 3.06 -12.68 -4.59
N VAL A 94 4.22 -12.10 -4.30
CA VAL A 94 4.58 -10.75 -4.74
C VAL A 94 5.20 -10.72 -6.16
N GLY A 95 5.38 -11.88 -6.79
CA GLY A 95 5.85 -11.96 -8.19
C GLY A 95 7.36 -11.70 -8.38
N VAL A 96 8.18 -11.89 -7.34
CA VAL A 96 9.64 -11.66 -7.42
C VAL A 96 10.34 -12.81 -8.14
N THR A 97 11.06 -12.51 -9.22
CA THR A 97 11.76 -13.52 -10.05
C THR A 97 13.11 -13.95 -9.45
N GLN A 98 13.62 -15.12 -9.90
CA GLN A 98 14.95 -15.61 -9.50
C GLN A 98 16.13 -14.99 -10.25
N GLN A 99 15.90 -14.14 -11.26
CA GLN A 99 16.99 -13.34 -11.82
C GLN A 99 17.33 -12.13 -10.92
N ASP A 100 16.41 -11.76 -10.02
CA ASP A 100 16.55 -10.64 -9.08
C ASP A 100 16.82 -11.07 -7.63
N LEU A 101 16.94 -12.38 -7.35
CA LEU A 101 17.16 -12.91 -6.00
C LEU A 101 18.64 -12.85 -5.59
N ASP A 102 19.13 -11.64 -5.33
CA ASP A 102 20.19 -11.45 -4.35
C ASP A 102 19.60 -11.59 -2.94
N ALA A 103 20.36 -12.05 -1.94
CA ALA A 103 19.83 -12.28 -0.59
C ALA A 103 19.27 -10.99 0.06
N SER A 104 19.69 -9.83 -0.44
CA SER A 104 19.15 -8.51 -0.16
C SER A 104 17.69 -8.33 -0.62
N SER A 105 17.28 -8.94 -1.73
CA SER A 105 15.95 -8.76 -2.35
C SER A 105 14.80 -9.36 -1.54
N LEU A 106 15.06 -10.39 -0.73
CA LEU A 106 14.08 -10.91 0.25
C LEU A 106 14.05 -10.09 1.54
N THR A 107 15.22 -9.58 1.91
CA THR A 107 15.41 -8.85 3.16
C THR A 107 14.78 -7.47 3.07
N LEU A 108 14.82 -6.84 1.90
CA LEU A 108 14.32 -5.50 1.71
C LEU A 108 12.80 -5.36 1.96
N PRO A 109 11.91 -6.17 1.33
CA PRO A 109 10.47 -6.11 1.63
C PRO A 109 10.17 -6.34 3.11
N LEU A 110 10.85 -7.29 3.75
CA LEU A 110 10.67 -7.55 5.19
C LEU A 110 11.09 -6.36 6.05
N ARG A 111 12.22 -5.71 5.73
CA ARG A 111 12.64 -4.52 6.47
C ARG A 111 11.74 -3.32 6.20
N LEU A 112 11.18 -3.19 5.00
CA LEU A 112 10.18 -2.16 4.70
C LEU A 112 8.89 -2.40 5.49
N VAL A 113 8.46 -3.65 5.64
CA VAL A 113 7.35 -4.02 6.52
C VAL A 113 7.66 -3.68 7.97
N ASP A 114 8.86 -4.00 8.47
CA ASP A 114 9.25 -3.65 9.85
C ASP A 114 9.21 -2.12 10.10
N GLU A 115 9.65 -1.32 9.13
CA GLU A 115 9.57 0.15 9.22
C GLU A 115 8.11 0.65 9.07
N LEU A 116 7.25 -0.04 8.31
CA LEU A 116 5.81 0.24 8.23
C LEU A 116 5.05 -0.12 9.50
N GLU A 117 5.44 -1.20 10.19
CA GLU A 117 4.84 -1.61 11.46
C GLU A 117 5.21 -0.63 12.58
N ASN A 118 6.41 -0.02 12.53
CA ASN A 118 6.91 0.97 13.49
C ASN A 118 6.67 0.56 14.96
N GLY A 119 6.84 -0.74 15.26
CA GLY A 119 6.62 -1.30 16.58
C GLY A 119 5.18 -1.17 17.11
N GLY A 120 4.19 -1.12 16.21
CA GLY A 120 2.77 -0.90 16.52
C GLY A 120 2.40 0.57 16.73
N GLY A 121 3.30 1.51 16.41
CA GLY A 121 3.02 2.93 16.34
C GLY A 121 2.48 3.34 14.97
N LEU A 122 1.90 4.54 14.89
CA LEU A 122 1.55 5.12 13.58
C LEU A 122 2.82 5.35 12.76
N THR A 123 2.86 4.81 11.56
CA THR A 123 3.90 5.16 10.59
C THR A 123 3.50 6.38 9.79
N THR A 124 4.29 7.44 9.87
CA THR A 124 4.10 8.63 9.04
C THR A 124 5.14 8.63 7.94
N ILE A 125 4.68 8.37 6.71
CA ILE A 125 5.51 8.32 5.51
C ILE A 125 5.52 9.68 4.83
N THR A 126 6.71 10.22 4.57
CA THR A 126 6.85 11.43 3.74
C THR A 126 7.67 11.11 2.50
N GLY A 127 7.03 11.19 1.34
CA GLY A 127 7.65 10.96 0.04
C GLY A 127 7.95 12.27 -0.68
N ALA A 128 9.17 12.44 -1.16
CA ALA A 128 9.54 13.58 -2.00
C ALA A 128 10.58 13.20 -3.06
N GLY A 129 10.98 14.17 -3.88
CA GLY A 129 11.92 13.95 -4.98
C GLY A 129 11.46 14.60 -6.26
N ASN A 130 12.33 14.68 -7.27
CA ASN A 130 12.10 15.50 -8.46
C ASN A 130 10.73 15.21 -9.15
N PRO A 131 10.12 16.18 -9.86
CA PRO A 131 8.91 15.92 -10.62
C PRO A 131 9.05 14.71 -11.55
N ASN A 132 7.97 13.95 -11.75
CA ASN A 132 7.90 12.77 -12.62
C ASN A 132 8.87 11.61 -12.28
N THR A 133 9.31 11.51 -11.03
CA THR A 133 10.12 10.38 -10.57
C THR A 133 9.31 9.17 -10.11
N GLY A 134 7.97 9.20 -10.12
CA GLY A 134 7.17 8.05 -9.64
C GLY A 134 7.08 7.94 -8.10
N LYS A 135 7.09 9.07 -7.40
CA LYS A 135 6.89 9.13 -5.93
C LYS A 135 5.55 8.56 -5.51
N THR A 136 4.48 8.93 -6.22
CA THR A 136 3.13 8.44 -6.01
C THR A 136 3.08 6.92 -6.11
N ASN A 137 3.68 6.34 -7.17
CA ASN A 137 3.84 4.90 -7.32
C ASN A 137 4.53 4.25 -6.12
N THR A 138 5.66 4.80 -5.65
CA THR A 138 6.35 4.26 -4.47
C THR A 138 5.49 4.37 -3.20
N MET A 139 4.74 5.46 -3.02
CA MET A 139 3.82 5.58 -1.90
C MET A 139 2.70 4.55 -1.97
N PHE A 140 2.12 4.30 -3.14
CA PHE A 140 1.07 3.30 -3.34
C PHE A 140 1.58 1.88 -3.10
N LEU A 141 2.81 1.58 -3.51
CA LEU A 141 3.46 0.32 -3.16
C LEU A 141 3.56 0.13 -1.64
N LEU A 142 3.95 1.16 -0.89
CA LEU A 142 4.12 1.07 0.57
C LEU A 142 2.79 1.04 1.33
N ASN A 143 1.92 2.03 1.09
CA ASN A 143 0.67 2.24 1.82
C ASN A 143 -0.53 1.49 1.25
N GLY A 144 -0.41 0.92 0.05
CA GLY A 144 -1.41 0.07 -0.58
C GLY A 144 -0.96 -1.38 -0.55
N ASP A 145 -0.06 -1.75 -1.45
CA ASP A 145 0.25 -3.17 -1.73
C ASP A 145 0.94 -3.85 -0.54
N LEU A 146 2.02 -3.25 -0.03
CA LEU A 146 2.79 -3.81 1.08
C LEU A 146 1.98 -3.77 2.38
N ALA A 147 1.23 -2.68 2.60
CA ALA A 147 0.32 -2.56 3.73
C ALA A 147 -0.78 -3.63 3.70
N ARG A 148 -1.45 -3.86 2.56
CA ARG A 148 -2.46 -4.93 2.41
C ARG A 148 -1.84 -6.30 2.64
N ALA A 149 -0.65 -6.55 2.10
CA ALA A 149 0.05 -7.82 2.28
C ALA A 149 0.39 -8.09 3.76
N HIS A 150 0.65 -7.04 4.55
CA HIS A 150 1.01 -7.15 5.96
C HIS A 150 -0.20 -7.14 6.91
N PHE A 151 -1.06 -6.13 6.81
CA PHE A 151 -2.21 -5.93 7.71
C PHE A 151 -3.44 -6.77 7.33
N GLY A 152 -3.44 -7.36 6.13
CA GLY A 152 -4.46 -8.28 5.65
C GLY A 152 -5.66 -7.62 4.96
N ASP A 153 -6.62 -8.45 4.54
CA ASP A 153 -7.70 -8.04 3.64
C ASP A 153 -8.75 -7.10 4.26
N ASP A 154 -8.80 -6.98 5.60
CA ASP A 154 -9.71 -6.05 6.26
C ASP A 154 -9.19 -4.59 6.24
N LEU A 155 -7.94 -4.39 5.80
CA LEU A 155 -7.34 -3.06 5.66
C LEU A 155 -8.14 -2.19 4.69
N LEU A 156 -8.52 -1.00 5.16
CA LEU A 156 -9.08 0.06 4.32
C LEU A 156 -7.99 1.01 3.83
N VAL A 157 -7.82 1.11 2.52
CA VAL A 157 -6.91 2.07 1.90
C VAL A 157 -7.68 3.33 1.53
N ILE A 158 -7.29 4.46 2.12
CA ILE A 158 -7.94 5.76 1.94
C ILE A 158 -7.00 6.68 1.16
N SER A 159 -7.49 7.39 0.14
CA SER A 159 -6.68 8.37 -0.59
C SER A 159 -7.47 9.56 -1.13
N ASN A 160 -6.80 10.65 -1.49
CA ASN A 160 -7.38 11.72 -2.30
C ASN A 160 -7.24 11.54 -3.81
N VAL A 161 -6.49 10.53 -4.26
CA VAL A 161 -6.34 10.19 -5.67
C VAL A 161 -7.57 9.41 -6.13
N GLY A 162 -8.31 9.98 -7.09
CA GLY A 162 -9.61 9.44 -7.51
C GLY A 162 -9.53 8.32 -8.55
N THR A 163 -8.39 8.24 -9.25
CA THR A 163 -8.12 7.26 -10.31
C THR A 163 -7.35 6.03 -9.85
N TRP A 164 -6.91 5.98 -8.59
CA TRP A 164 -6.16 4.84 -8.07
C TRP A 164 -7.08 3.68 -7.68
N ASP A 165 -6.96 2.57 -8.41
CA ASP A 165 -7.77 1.36 -8.19
C ASP A 165 -7.54 0.72 -6.81
N GLY A 166 -6.37 0.97 -6.20
CA GLY A 166 -6.02 0.46 -4.87
C GLY A 166 -6.70 1.18 -3.70
N ALA A 167 -7.32 2.34 -3.93
CA ALA A 167 -8.04 3.08 -2.90
C ALA A 167 -9.47 2.54 -2.72
N ASP A 168 -9.79 2.09 -1.51
CA ASP A 168 -11.16 1.66 -1.17
C ASP A 168 -12.10 2.85 -0.98
N ILE A 169 -11.57 3.96 -0.43
CA ILE A 169 -12.33 5.16 -0.14
C ILE A 169 -11.55 6.39 -0.60
N VAL A 170 -12.16 7.16 -1.50
CA VAL A 170 -11.62 8.44 -1.96
C VAL A 170 -12.18 9.58 -1.10
N VAL A 171 -11.30 10.37 -0.50
CA VAL A 171 -11.62 11.54 0.33
C VAL A 171 -11.08 12.81 -0.30
N ARG A 172 -11.79 13.94 -0.21
CA ARG A 172 -11.37 15.20 -0.85
C ARG A 172 -11.17 16.34 0.13
N SER A 173 -11.31 16.05 1.42
CA SER A 173 -11.21 17.06 2.45
C SER A 173 -10.83 16.46 3.79
N MET A 174 -10.34 17.31 4.68
CA MET A 174 -10.02 16.93 6.04
C MET A 174 -11.27 16.48 6.81
N TYR A 175 -12.44 17.06 6.52
CA TYR A 175 -13.73 16.59 7.03
C TYR A 175 -14.01 15.16 6.59
N ASP A 176 -13.95 14.87 5.29
CA ASP A 176 -14.26 13.54 4.74
C ASP A 176 -13.32 12.50 5.35
N LEU A 177 -12.03 12.81 5.45
CA LEU A 177 -11.06 11.94 6.09
C LEU A 177 -11.45 11.66 7.54
N MET A 178 -11.72 12.69 8.34
CA MET A 178 -12.10 12.48 9.75
C MET A 178 -13.39 11.70 9.90
N ASP A 179 -14.41 11.94 9.06
CA ASP A 179 -15.67 11.20 9.08
C ASP A 179 -15.47 9.72 8.73
N VAL A 180 -14.66 9.41 7.71
CA VAL A 180 -14.30 8.03 7.34
C VAL A 180 -13.52 7.35 8.46
N LEU A 181 -12.53 8.02 9.05
CA LEU A 181 -11.74 7.47 10.14
C LEU A 181 -12.59 7.13 11.35
N LEU A 182 -13.56 7.98 11.71
CA LEU A 182 -14.47 7.75 12.83
C LEU A 182 -15.52 6.68 12.52
N THR A 183 -16.07 6.68 11.31
CA THR A 183 -17.06 5.69 10.87
C THR A 183 -16.49 4.27 10.90
N HIS A 184 -15.23 4.12 10.46
CA HIS A 184 -14.58 2.82 10.40
C HIS A 184 -13.60 2.58 11.55
N ARG A 185 -13.76 3.25 12.70
CA ARG A 185 -12.76 3.33 13.79
C ARG A 185 -12.05 2.02 14.15
N GLU A 186 -12.78 0.91 14.18
CA GLU A 186 -12.26 -0.40 14.60
C GLU A 186 -11.57 -1.21 13.49
N ARG A 187 -11.58 -0.72 12.24
CA ARG A 187 -10.92 -1.37 11.11
C ARG A 187 -9.53 -0.75 10.89
N PRO A 188 -8.49 -1.55 10.60
CA PRO A 188 -7.19 -1.02 10.24
C PRO A 188 -7.30 -0.22 8.94
N LYS A 189 -6.58 0.90 8.85
CA LYS A 189 -6.53 1.74 7.65
C LYS A 189 -5.14 2.22 7.33
N THR A 190 -4.92 2.50 6.05
CA THR A 190 -3.87 3.40 5.59
C THR A 190 -4.47 4.65 4.96
N VAL A 191 -3.74 5.76 5.00
CA VAL A 191 -4.16 7.03 4.40
C VAL A 191 -3.05 7.53 3.51
N THR A 192 -3.33 7.86 2.25
CA THR A 192 -2.36 8.47 1.33
C THR A 192 -2.90 9.78 0.78
N ILE A 193 -2.20 10.87 1.07
CA ILE A 193 -2.49 12.19 0.49
C ILE A 193 -1.42 12.52 -0.54
N ASP A 194 -1.80 12.50 -1.81
CA ASP A 194 -0.95 12.98 -2.90
C ASP A 194 -1.09 14.49 -3.09
N GLU A 195 -0.18 15.09 -3.88
CA GLU A 195 -0.08 16.53 -4.11
C GLU A 195 0.14 17.35 -2.82
N GLY A 196 0.87 16.77 -1.88
CA GLY A 196 1.26 17.37 -0.61
C GLY A 196 2.01 18.70 -0.77
N SER A 197 2.77 18.91 -1.85
CA SER A 197 3.39 20.22 -2.14
C SER A 197 2.37 21.33 -2.37
N THR A 198 1.17 20.98 -2.83
CA THR A 198 0.07 21.93 -3.03
C THR A 198 -0.72 22.08 -1.73
N HIS A 199 -1.09 20.95 -1.11
CA HIS A 199 -2.04 20.93 0.00
C HIS A 199 -1.40 21.21 1.37
N PHE A 200 -0.11 20.98 1.49
CA PHE A 200 0.71 21.21 2.69
C PHE A 200 1.78 22.30 2.47
N ASP A 201 1.60 23.17 1.48
CA ASP A 201 2.50 24.31 1.30
C ASP A 201 2.54 25.19 2.57
N ALA A 202 3.74 25.33 3.16
CA ALA A 202 3.93 26.03 4.42
C ALA A 202 3.62 27.54 4.34
N ARG A 203 3.57 28.13 3.14
CA ARG A 203 3.25 29.54 2.97
C ARG A 203 1.74 29.77 2.90
N THR A 204 1.02 28.83 2.31
CA THR A 204 -0.42 28.95 2.04
C THR A 204 -1.27 28.35 3.16
N PHE A 205 -0.91 27.17 3.67
CA PHE A 205 -1.75 26.36 4.55
C PHE A 205 -1.15 26.14 5.96
N SER A 206 -0.25 27.02 6.40
CA SER A 206 0.41 26.89 7.72
C SER A 206 -0.56 26.78 8.89
N ARG A 207 -1.65 27.57 8.87
CA ARG A 207 -2.66 27.56 9.93
C ARG A 207 -3.45 26.26 9.89
N GLU A 208 -3.85 25.82 8.71
CA GLU A 208 -4.67 24.64 8.48
C GLU A 208 -3.91 23.37 8.88
N VAL A 209 -2.65 23.23 8.47
CA VAL A 209 -1.81 22.10 8.89
C VAL A 209 -1.64 22.10 10.42
N ALA A 210 -1.34 23.24 11.03
CA ALA A 210 -1.15 23.32 12.48
C ALA A 210 -2.44 23.06 13.30
N SER A 211 -3.59 23.51 12.80
CA SER A 211 -4.87 23.45 13.52
C SER A 211 -5.74 22.24 13.20
N GLN A 212 -5.55 21.63 12.03
CA GLN A 212 -6.34 20.49 11.56
C GLN A 212 -5.48 19.22 11.47
N TRP A 213 -4.41 19.23 10.68
CA TRP A 213 -3.60 18.04 10.42
C TRP A 213 -2.82 17.55 11.64
N THR A 214 -1.98 18.41 12.23
CA THR A 214 -1.13 18.06 13.38
C THR A 214 -1.92 17.49 14.56
N PRO A 215 -3.07 18.04 14.99
CA PRO A 215 -3.86 17.42 16.04
C PRO A 215 -4.55 16.12 15.60
N ALA A 216 -4.96 15.99 14.34
CA ALA A 216 -5.60 14.79 13.83
C ALA A 216 -4.63 13.60 13.76
N ILE A 217 -3.46 13.77 13.13
CA ILE A 217 -2.47 12.71 12.95
C ILE A 217 -1.97 12.14 14.28
N LYS A 218 -1.84 12.97 15.32
CA LYS A 218 -1.52 12.53 16.70
C LYS A 218 -2.58 11.61 17.32
N ARG A 219 -3.76 11.51 16.71
CA ARG A 219 -4.89 10.66 17.12
C ARG A 219 -5.14 9.50 16.18
N PHE A 220 -4.51 9.45 15.01
CA PHE A 220 -4.76 8.46 13.95
C PHE A 220 -4.58 7.01 14.43
N SER A 221 -3.58 6.71 15.23
CA SER A 221 -3.43 5.37 15.83
C SER A 221 -4.61 4.95 16.70
N LYS A 222 -5.27 5.90 17.39
CA LYS A 222 -6.49 5.63 18.19
C LYS A 222 -7.75 5.46 17.34
N LEU A 223 -7.64 5.74 16.04
CA LEU A 223 -8.67 5.62 15.02
C LEU A 223 -8.36 4.47 14.04
N GLY A 224 -7.45 3.56 14.41
CA GLY A 224 -7.11 2.39 13.60
C GLY A 224 -6.30 2.69 12.34
N VAL A 225 -5.62 3.84 12.27
CA VAL A 225 -4.71 4.13 11.16
C VAL A 225 -3.33 3.56 11.51
N GLU A 226 -2.86 2.65 10.67
CA GLU A 226 -1.55 1.99 10.80
C GLU A 226 -0.45 2.84 10.17
N SER A 227 -0.73 3.39 8.98
CA SER A 227 0.19 4.30 8.30
C SER A 227 -0.52 5.43 7.57
N VAL A 228 0.16 6.57 7.49
CA VAL A 228 -0.27 7.75 6.73
C VAL A 228 0.88 8.24 5.87
N GLY A 229 0.63 8.44 4.59
CA GLY A 229 1.60 8.86 3.60
C GLY A 229 1.24 10.22 3.01
N VAL A 230 2.22 11.11 2.91
CA VAL A 230 2.11 12.37 2.18
C VAL A 230 3.18 12.41 1.10
N VAL A 231 2.77 12.66 -0.15
CA VAL A 231 3.69 12.77 -1.30
C VAL A 231 3.79 14.22 -1.73
N SER A 232 5.00 14.76 -1.83
CA SER A 232 5.25 16.15 -2.23
C SER A 232 6.26 16.24 -3.38
N HIS A 233 6.25 17.35 -4.13
CA HIS A 233 7.18 17.58 -5.24
C HIS A 233 8.62 17.79 -4.84
N THR A 234 8.90 18.48 -3.73
CA THR A 234 10.26 18.64 -3.25
C THR A 234 10.24 18.69 -1.73
N GLY A 235 11.39 18.40 -1.12
CA GLY A 235 11.54 18.55 0.32
C GLY A 235 11.37 19.98 0.83
N LYS A 236 11.56 20.98 -0.02
CA LYS A 236 11.34 22.40 0.31
C LYS A 236 9.86 22.71 0.53
N ASP A 237 9.00 22.03 -0.21
CA ASP A 237 7.56 22.29 -0.24
C ASP A 237 6.79 21.47 0.80
N VAL A 238 7.44 20.47 1.41
CA VAL A 238 6.87 19.72 2.52
C VAL A 238 6.74 20.63 3.75
N HIS A 239 5.56 20.66 4.35
CA HIS A 239 5.34 21.40 5.60
C HIS A 239 6.30 20.95 6.71
N PRO A 240 6.92 21.87 7.48
CA PRO A 240 7.82 21.52 8.58
C PRO A 240 7.21 20.56 9.61
N GLU A 241 5.92 20.71 9.93
CA GLU A 241 5.21 19.79 10.83
C GLU A 241 5.09 18.37 10.26
N GLN A 242 4.91 18.21 8.94
CA GLN A 242 4.87 16.88 8.32
C GLN A 242 6.24 16.21 8.44
N LYS A 243 7.33 16.95 8.17
CA LYS A 243 8.71 16.45 8.33
C LYS A 243 8.99 15.98 9.76
N ARG A 244 8.59 16.77 10.77
CA ARG A 244 8.74 16.43 12.20
C ARG A 244 8.01 15.17 12.63
N LEU A 245 6.92 14.85 11.94
CA LEU A 245 6.08 13.69 12.26
C LEU A 245 6.51 12.45 11.49
N SER A 246 7.30 12.58 10.42
CA SER A 246 7.81 11.47 9.64
C SER A 246 8.55 10.47 10.53
N THR A 247 8.19 9.20 10.36
CA THR A 247 8.92 8.05 10.95
C THR A 247 9.53 7.17 9.86
N LEU A 248 9.09 7.36 8.62
CA LEU A 248 9.65 6.81 7.41
C LEU A 248 9.62 7.91 6.36
N SER A 249 10.73 8.19 5.70
CA SER A 249 10.79 9.12 4.58
C SER A 249 11.42 8.44 3.39
N PHE A 250 11.04 8.85 2.19
CA PHE A 250 11.76 8.44 0.99
C PHE A 250 11.99 9.62 0.07
N TYR A 251 13.12 9.61 -0.61
CA TYR A 251 13.51 10.60 -1.60
C TYR A 251 13.83 9.92 -2.92
N LYS A 252 13.20 10.40 -4.01
CA LYS A 252 13.43 9.90 -5.37
C LYS A 252 14.17 10.93 -6.20
N GLU A 253 15.46 10.69 -6.42
CA GLU A 253 16.28 11.51 -7.31
C GLU A 253 15.97 11.21 -8.79
N ALA A 254 15.73 9.93 -9.09
CA ALA A 254 15.40 9.40 -10.42
C ALA A 254 14.15 8.51 -10.38
N GLN A 255 13.69 8.07 -11.55
CA GLN A 255 12.46 7.29 -11.68
C GLN A 255 12.59 5.87 -11.10
N ASP A 256 13.71 5.23 -11.41
CA ASP A 256 14.08 3.87 -11.03
C ASP A 256 14.79 3.78 -9.69
N GLU A 257 15.11 4.91 -9.05
CA GLU A 257 15.88 4.97 -7.81
C GLU A 257 15.07 5.57 -6.67
N VAL A 258 15.19 5.00 -5.47
CA VAL A 258 14.61 5.56 -4.25
C VAL A 258 15.50 5.29 -3.05
N THR A 259 15.69 6.31 -2.23
CA THR A 259 16.42 6.21 -0.97
C THR A 259 15.46 6.41 0.18
N PHE A 260 15.53 5.54 1.18
CA PHE A 260 14.69 5.61 2.36
C PHE A 260 15.48 6.18 3.53
N TYR A 261 14.77 6.80 4.45
CA TYR A 261 15.32 7.56 5.57
C TYR A 261 14.39 7.41 6.76
N ARG A 262 14.95 7.50 7.98
CA ARG A 262 14.14 7.48 9.19
C ARG A 262 13.57 8.84 9.53
N ASP A 263 14.41 9.86 9.43
CA ASP A 263 14.14 11.18 9.98
C ASP A 263 14.08 12.23 8.86
N TRP A 264 13.37 13.32 9.15
CA TRP A 264 13.40 14.51 8.31
C TRP A 264 13.38 15.76 9.19
N ASP A 265 14.52 16.42 9.28
CA ASP A 265 14.60 17.71 9.97
C ASP A 265 13.68 18.76 9.32
N ALA A 266 12.95 19.49 10.16
CA ALA A 266 11.90 20.41 9.74
C ALA A 266 12.40 21.53 8.82
N ASP A 267 13.65 21.94 8.99
CA ASP A 267 14.29 23.04 8.28
C ASP A 267 15.18 22.54 7.12
N SER A 268 15.27 21.22 6.91
CA SER A 268 16.08 20.60 5.85
C SER A 268 15.29 20.36 4.56
N ASP A 269 15.96 20.58 3.43
CA ASP A 269 15.44 20.31 2.09
C ASP A 269 15.48 18.82 1.72
N SER A 270 16.24 18.02 2.45
CA SER A 270 16.38 16.58 2.25
C SER A 270 16.31 15.82 3.58
N PRO A 271 15.76 14.60 3.60
CA PRO A 271 15.79 13.75 4.78
C PRO A 271 17.21 13.27 5.09
N ASP A 272 17.40 12.75 6.31
CA ASP A 272 18.65 12.21 6.81
C ASP A 272 18.44 10.88 7.55
N GLY A 273 19.54 10.23 7.98
CA GLY A 273 19.44 8.90 8.58
C GLY A 273 19.01 7.84 7.57
N GLU A 274 19.80 7.71 6.49
CA GLU A 274 19.59 6.75 5.41
C GLU A 274 19.37 5.33 5.94
N LEU A 275 18.31 4.71 5.43
CA LEU A 275 17.96 3.32 5.64
C LEU A 275 18.52 2.48 4.48
N PHE A 276 18.78 1.21 4.75
CA PHE A 276 19.25 0.23 3.76
C PHE A 276 20.67 0.42 3.20
N GLY A 277 21.38 1.49 3.55
CA GLY A 277 22.81 1.67 3.22
C GLY A 277 23.07 2.03 1.75
N GLY A 278 22.05 2.52 1.06
CA GLY A 278 22.15 3.16 -0.24
C GLY A 278 20.77 3.34 -0.85
N SER A 279 20.75 3.95 -2.02
CA SER A 279 19.58 3.97 -2.87
C SER A 279 19.23 2.57 -3.36
N LEU A 280 17.94 2.31 -3.44
CA LEU A 280 17.36 1.09 -3.99
C LEU A 280 16.96 1.36 -5.43
N VAL A 281 17.32 0.43 -6.31
CA VAL A 281 17.07 0.54 -7.76
C VAL A 281 16.06 -0.49 -8.23
N ASN A 282 15.29 -0.15 -9.26
CA ASN A 282 14.30 -1.04 -9.89
C ASN A 282 13.25 -1.59 -8.92
N LEU A 283 12.79 -0.77 -7.98
CA LEU A 283 11.67 -1.13 -7.12
C LEU A 283 10.42 -1.40 -7.98
N GLU A 284 9.68 -2.43 -7.61
CA GLU A 284 8.50 -2.83 -8.35
C GLU A 284 7.47 -1.67 -8.39
N PRO A 285 6.75 -1.50 -9.51
CA PRO A 285 5.62 -0.59 -9.53
C PRO A 285 4.51 -1.10 -8.59
N THR A 286 3.60 -0.20 -8.19
CA THR A 286 2.37 -0.63 -7.52
C THR A 286 1.59 -1.59 -8.42
N LEU A 287 0.89 -2.55 -7.82
CA LEU A 287 0.11 -3.56 -8.53
C LEU A 287 -1.14 -2.98 -9.20
N GLU A 288 -1.63 -1.86 -8.66
CA GLU A 288 -2.88 -1.22 -9.06
C GLU A 288 -2.66 -0.05 -10.02
N THR A 289 -3.64 0.20 -10.89
CA THR A 289 -3.51 1.28 -11.87
C THR A 289 -3.97 2.62 -11.31
N TYR A 290 -3.40 3.70 -11.83
CA TYR A 290 -3.77 5.07 -11.50
C TYR A 290 -3.35 6.03 -12.63
N ASP A 291 -3.97 7.21 -12.70
CA ASP A 291 -3.55 8.28 -13.60
C ASP A 291 -2.49 9.15 -12.91
N PRO A 292 -1.24 9.22 -13.42
CA PRO A 292 -0.21 10.10 -12.86
C PRO A 292 -0.57 11.59 -12.88
N ASP A 293 -1.52 12.00 -13.72
CA ASP A 293 -1.99 13.39 -13.84
C ASP A 293 -3.29 13.66 -13.05
N ASP A 294 -3.69 12.76 -12.13
CA ASP A 294 -4.84 12.98 -11.24
C ASP A 294 -4.67 14.26 -10.42
N ALA A 295 -5.70 15.11 -10.39
CA ALA A 295 -5.65 16.40 -9.70
C ALA A 295 -5.62 16.28 -8.16
N ALA A 296 -5.96 15.10 -7.61
CA ALA A 296 -5.90 14.75 -6.20
C ALA A 296 -6.38 15.89 -5.26
N PRO A 297 -7.61 16.41 -5.41
CA PRO A 297 -8.03 17.63 -4.73
C PRO A 297 -8.13 17.45 -3.22
N TRP A 298 -7.80 18.50 -2.48
CA TRP A 298 -7.90 18.52 -1.02
C TRP A 298 -8.46 19.85 -0.50
N ALA A 299 -9.33 19.77 0.52
CA ALA A 299 -9.87 20.94 1.20
C ALA A 299 -9.66 20.87 2.72
N TRP A 300 -9.22 21.99 3.29
CA TRP A 300 -9.08 22.19 4.73
C TRP A 300 -10.37 22.78 5.33
N ASN A 301 -11.33 21.92 5.66
CA ASN A 301 -12.69 22.29 6.05
C ASN A 301 -13.12 21.75 7.42
N LEU A 302 -12.19 21.36 8.32
CA LEU A 302 -12.59 21.05 9.68
C LEU A 302 -13.04 22.32 10.43
N PRO A 303 -14.03 22.20 11.34
CA PRO A 303 -14.38 23.27 12.26
C PRO A 303 -13.17 23.69 13.11
N SER A 304 -12.94 25.00 13.25
CA SER A 304 -11.72 25.56 13.85
C SER A 304 -11.44 25.12 15.29
N ASP A 305 -12.48 24.73 16.02
CA ASP A 305 -12.41 24.39 17.44
C ASP A 305 -12.66 22.91 17.71
N LEU A 306 -12.80 22.07 16.66
CA LEU A 306 -13.13 20.65 16.78
C LEU A 306 -12.21 19.91 17.77
N PHE A 307 -10.90 20.17 17.71
CA PHE A 307 -9.92 19.52 18.59
C PHE A 307 -9.72 20.22 19.94
N GLN A 308 -10.34 21.39 20.15
CA GLN A 308 -10.35 22.12 21.42
C GLN A 308 -11.56 21.75 22.28
N GLU A 309 -12.62 21.24 21.66
CA GLU A 309 -13.78 20.73 22.37
C GLU A 309 -13.42 19.53 23.25
N GLN A 310 -13.93 19.54 24.48
CA GLN A 310 -13.81 18.41 25.38
C GLN A 310 -14.86 17.37 24.99
N PHE A 311 -14.41 16.17 24.65
CA PHE A 311 -15.27 15.02 24.40
C PHE A 311 -14.84 13.87 25.32
N GLU A 312 -15.82 13.12 25.83
CA GLU A 312 -15.57 11.99 26.72
C GLU A 312 -15.22 10.72 25.94
N ASN A 313 -15.72 10.59 24.70
CA ASN A 313 -15.52 9.42 23.86
C ASN A 313 -15.58 9.73 22.35
N TRP A 314 -15.11 8.80 21.53
CA TRP A 314 -15.04 8.96 20.07
C TRP A 314 -16.39 9.08 19.38
N SER A 315 -17.44 8.47 19.92
CA SER A 315 -18.80 8.59 19.36
C SER A 315 -19.37 9.99 19.57
N GLU A 316 -19.03 10.65 20.67
CA GLU A 316 -19.36 12.07 20.88
C GLU A 316 -18.59 12.97 19.93
N PHE A 317 -17.28 12.75 19.78
CA PHE A 317 -16.45 13.49 18.83
C PHE A 317 -16.99 13.39 17.39
N HIS A 318 -17.44 12.21 16.98
CA HIS A 318 -18.04 12.00 15.65
C HIS A 318 -19.34 12.77 15.47
N LYS A 319 -20.19 12.83 16.50
CA LYS A 319 -21.41 13.66 16.47
C LYS A 319 -21.10 15.15 16.38
N ILE A 320 -20.09 15.63 17.09
CA ILE A 320 -19.65 17.03 17.01
C ILE A 320 -19.23 17.36 15.58
N LEU A 321 -18.42 16.51 14.95
CA LEU A 321 -18.03 16.65 13.55
C LEU A 321 -19.26 16.71 12.62
N GLN A 322 -20.19 15.77 12.76
CA GLN A 322 -21.39 15.70 11.92
C GLN A 322 -22.32 16.90 12.09
N ASN A 323 -22.42 17.46 13.29
CA ASN A 323 -23.27 18.61 13.58
C ASN A 323 -22.66 19.96 13.16
N SER A 324 -21.38 19.98 12.79
CA SER A 324 -20.67 21.20 12.40
C SER A 324 -20.68 21.47 10.89
N ASN A 325 -21.39 20.64 10.12
CA ASN A 325 -21.50 20.71 8.66
C ASN A 325 -22.86 21.26 8.22
#